data_AF-A0A449D9E7-F1
#
_entry.id   AF-A0A449D9E7-F1
#
_cell.length_a   1.000
_cell.length_b   1.000
_cell.length_c   1.000
_cell.angle_alpha   90.00
_cell.angle_beta   90.00
_cell.angle_gamma   90.00
#
_symmetry.space_group_name_H-M   'P 1'
#
loop_
_entity.id
_entity.type
_entity.pdbx_description
1 polymer ?
#
loop_
_entity_poly.entity_id
_entity_poly.type
_entity_poly.pdbx_seq_one_letter_code
_entity_poly.pdbx_strand_id
1 'polypeptide(L)'
;MPTFYDPAADAEEAAQALRGLAHSSRDFAHPEEAYGVIGDLLAGVRSLQQSIEQIAQQHNRHDGRVFDDAGDQAAGIRDAHLAAKQLFHAATALDAVEERLDTASQTAGRIAWHPAPEPPIDAELTREEAPVSRWVNVVFLQGQEADAVLWLIDRDGPDAAIEHLAGFDYGEETTGAAMANGYVYDAPPTGALDKQATSGEYTLTYNPDLGHVGLYRHHQVAFEDSLDAETATRSAGPDATRSAGGAAPAASVMGAGAGAAVAKALTARGARAAGPDRDPGSTVKRGPKTEASWFAHPGVEAVKRDRGLGL
;
A
#
# COMPACT_ATOMS: atom_id res chain seq x y z
N MET A 1 7.52 0.27 -19.15
CA MET A 1 7.51 -1.01 -19.90
C MET A 1 8.97 -1.37 -20.15
N PRO A 2 9.40 -2.60 -19.84
CA PRO A 2 10.80 -3.00 -20.01
C PRO A 2 11.21 -2.85 -21.46
N THR A 3 12.36 -2.20 -21.65
CA THR A 3 12.95 -1.93 -22.96
C THR A 3 13.75 -3.13 -23.46
N PHE A 4 14.33 -3.95 -22.57
CA PHE A 4 15.18 -5.11 -22.87
C PHE A 4 16.51 -4.78 -23.56
N TYR A 5 16.78 -3.50 -23.86
CA TYR A 5 18.02 -3.04 -24.49
C TYR A 5 18.66 -1.84 -23.79
N ASP A 6 17.94 -1.20 -22.85
CA ASP A 6 18.49 -0.16 -21.97
C ASP A 6 18.47 -0.65 -20.51
N PRO A 7 19.53 -1.33 -20.05
CA PRO A 7 19.57 -1.91 -18.70
C PRO A 7 19.52 -0.84 -17.59
N ALA A 8 19.89 0.42 -17.89
CA ALA A 8 19.81 1.50 -16.90
C ALA A 8 18.37 1.96 -16.68
N ALA A 9 17.64 2.19 -17.77
CA ALA A 9 16.21 2.53 -17.71
C ALA A 9 15.40 1.38 -17.09
N ASP A 10 15.67 0.14 -17.48
CA ASP A 10 14.97 -1.04 -16.96
C ASP A 10 15.21 -1.25 -15.45
N ALA A 11 16.43 -0.97 -14.97
CA ALA A 11 16.73 -1.02 -13.54
C ALA A 11 15.98 0.05 -12.73
N GLU A 12 15.81 1.26 -13.28
CA GLU A 12 15.01 2.31 -12.64
C GLU A 12 13.53 1.90 -12.55
N GLU A 13 12.97 1.38 -13.65
CA GLU A 13 11.59 0.89 -13.67
C GLU A 13 11.37 -0.24 -12.66
N ALA A 14 12.29 -1.20 -12.58
CA ALA A 14 12.24 -2.27 -11.57
C ALA A 14 12.22 -1.71 -10.14
N ALA A 15 13.05 -0.71 -9.85
CA ALA A 15 13.08 -0.05 -8.53
C ALA A 15 11.79 0.74 -8.23
N GLN A 16 11.12 1.29 -9.24
CA GLN A 16 9.81 1.92 -9.08
C GLN A 16 8.70 0.89 -8.85
N ALA A 17 8.69 -0.21 -9.60
CA ALA A 17 7.73 -1.31 -9.44
C ALA A 17 7.80 -1.93 -8.03
N LEU A 18 9.01 -2.21 -7.52
CA LEU A 18 9.21 -2.72 -6.16
C LEU A 18 8.76 -1.73 -5.08
N ARG A 19 8.94 -0.42 -5.29
CA ARG A 19 8.40 0.61 -4.39
C ARG A 19 6.87 0.64 -4.40
N GLY A 20 6.26 0.54 -5.57
CA GLY A 20 4.81 0.44 -5.71
C GLY A 20 4.26 -0.79 -4.98
N LEU A 21 4.90 -1.95 -5.19
CA LEU A 21 4.55 -3.19 -4.50
C LEU A 21 4.68 -3.07 -2.98
N ALA A 22 5.77 -2.50 -2.48
CA ALA A 22 5.96 -2.30 -1.04
C ALA A 22 4.92 -1.34 -0.41
N HIS A 23 4.34 -0.44 -1.22
CA HIS A 23 3.24 0.42 -0.78
C HIS A 23 1.92 -0.33 -0.75
N SER A 24 1.57 -1.05 -1.82
CA SER A 24 0.31 -1.79 -1.92
C SER A 24 0.25 -3.00 -0.99
N SER A 25 1.37 -3.65 -0.70
CA SER A 25 1.42 -4.83 0.17
C SER A 25 1.24 -4.51 1.67
N ARG A 26 1.02 -3.25 2.05
CA ARG A 26 0.77 -2.84 3.44
C ARG A 26 -0.61 -3.23 3.94
N ASP A 27 -1.58 -3.31 3.03
CA ASP A 27 -2.96 -3.64 3.33
C ASP A 27 -3.48 -4.55 2.21
N PHE A 28 -3.78 -5.81 2.56
CA PHE A 28 -4.39 -6.75 1.64
C PHE A 28 -5.89 -6.77 1.91
N ALA A 29 -6.66 -6.05 1.11
CA ALA A 29 -8.13 -6.11 1.14
C ALA A 29 -8.63 -7.55 0.86
N HIS A 30 -7.89 -8.30 0.05
CA HIS A 30 -8.13 -9.68 -0.33
C HIS A 30 -6.90 -10.54 0.07
N PRO A 31 -6.85 -11.13 1.27
CA PRO A 31 -5.69 -11.89 1.73
C PRO A 31 -5.35 -13.10 0.86
N GLU A 32 -6.30 -13.60 0.07
CA GLU A 32 -6.11 -14.62 -0.96
C GLU A 32 -5.12 -14.23 -2.07
N GLU A 33 -4.94 -12.94 -2.33
CA GLU A 33 -4.01 -12.44 -3.35
C GLU A 33 -2.54 -12.61 -2.96
N ALA A 34 -2.25 -12.74 -1.65
CA ALA A 34 -0.89 -12.85 -1.13
C ALA A 34 -0.12 -14.04 -1.76
N TYR A 35 -0.82 -15.13 -2.08
CA TYR A 35 -0.20 -16.28 -2.76
C TYR A 35 0.35 -15.91 -4.15
N GLY A 36 -0.44 -15.20 -4.96
CA GLY A 36 -0.02 -14.74 -6.29
C GLY A 36 1.17 -13.80 -6.20
N VAL A 37 1.11 -12.84 -5.27
CA VAL A 37 2.19 -11.88 -5.03
C VAL A 37 3.50 -12.56 -4.63
N ILE A 38 3.46 -13.60 -3.79
CA ILE A 38 4.66 -14.39 -3.44
C ILE A 38 5.23 -15.09 -4.68
N GLY A 39 4.37 -15.62 -5.56
CA GLY A 39 4.78 -16.23 -6.82
C GLY A 39 5.49 -15.25 -7.77
N ASP A 40 4.94 -14.04 -7.92
CA ASP A 40 5.54 -12.99 -8.73
C ASP A 40 6.86 -12.48 -8.15
N LEU A 41 6.96 -12.37 -6.82
CA LEU A 41 8.22 -12.06 -6.14
C LEU A 41 9.28 -13.14 -6.35
N LEU A 42 8.90 -14.42 -6.35
CA LEU A 42 9.82 -15.53 -6.64
C LEU A 42 10.40 -15.42 -8.06
N ALA A 43 9.56 -15.12 -9.05
CA ALA A 43 10.01 -14.87 -10.42
C ALA A 43 10.92 -13.63 -10.48
N GLY A 44 10.55 -12.55 -9.79
CA GLY A 44 11.34 -11.33 -9.71
C GLY A 44 12.73 -11.52 -9.08
N VAL A 45 12.84 -12.32 -8.02
CA VAL A 45 14.12 -12.65 -7.38
C VAL A 45 15.04 -13.42 -8.33
N ARG A 46 14.52 -14.40 -9.07
CA ARG A 46 15.29 -15.15 -10.09
C ARG A 46 15.81 -14.22 -11.19
N SER A 47 14.96 -13.33 -11.69
CA SER A 47 15.38 -12.34 -12.69
C SER A 47 16.43 -11.37 -12.12
N LEU A 48 16.27 -10.93 -10.87
CA LEU A 48 17.24 -10.05 -10.21
C LEU A 48 18.60 -10.73 -10.04
N GLN A 49 18.62 -12.00 -9.61
CA GLN A 49 19.84 -12.80 -9.53
C GLN A 49 20.55 -12.86 -10.88
N GLN A 50 19.80 -13.17 -11.95
CA GLN A 50 20.34 -13.22 -13.31
C GLN A 50 20.94 -11.86 -13.73
N SER A 51 20.24 -10.75 -13.48
CA SER A 51 20.74 -9.40 -13.79
C SER A 51 22.01 -9.07 -13.01
N ILE A 52 22.08 -9.40 -11.72
CA ILE A 52 23.27 -9.18 -10.88
C ILE A 52 24.46 -9.99 -11.40
N GLU A 53 24.26 -11.25 -11.76
CA GLU A 53 25.31 -12.09 -12.34
C GLU A 53 25.81 -11.55 -13.68
N GLN A 54 24.92 -11.02 -14.52
CA GLN A 54 25.29 -10.39 -15.78
C GLN A 54 26.14 -9.13 -15.55
N ILE A 55 25.78 -8.28 -14.58
CA ILE A 55 26.56 -7.09 -14.21
C ILE A 55 27.92 -7.50 -13.62
N ALA A 56 27.99 -8.55 -12.81
CA ALA A 56 29.24 -9.09 -12.28
C ALA A 56 30.16 -9.58 -13.40
N GLN A 57 29.62 -10.28 -14.40
CA GLN A 57 30.37 -10.70 -15.57
C GLN A 57 30.85 -9.52 -16.41
N GLN A 58 30.06 -8.44 -16.52
CA GLN A 58 30.50 -7.21 -17.19
C GLN A 58 31.71 -6.61 -16.48
N HIS A 59 31.71 -6.59 -15.14
CA HIS A 59 32.87 -6.17 -14.34
C HIS A 59 34.09 -7.10 -14.48
N ASN A 60 33.98 -8.30 -15.05
CA ASN A 60 35.14 -9.14 -15.35
C ASN A 60 35.63 -8.98 -16.80
N ARG A 61 34.84 -8.33 -17.68
CA ARG A 61 35.20 -8.08 -19.08
C ARG A 61 35.83 -6.68 -19.18
N HIS A 62 37.16 -6.63 -19.15
CA HIS A 62 37.93 -5.38 -19.24
C HIS A 62 38.64 -5.25 -20.59
N ASP A 63 38.20 -4.33 -21.45
CA ASP A 63 38.88 -3.99 -22.72
C ASP A 63 40.02 -2.97 -22.53
N GLY A 64 40.68 -2.97 -21.36
CA GLY A 64 41.72 -1.99 -21.01
C GLY A 64 41.21 -0.59 -20.63
N ARG A 65 39.89 -0.41 -20.48
CA ARG A 65 39.23 0.89 -20.21
C ARG A 65 39.07 1.26 -18.73
N VAL A 66 39.43 0.37 -17.81
CA VAL A 66 39.18 0.56 -16.37
C VAL A 66 40.38 1.23 -15.71
N PHE A 67 40.12 2.35 -15.04
CA PHE A 67 41.07 3.15 -14.26
C PHE A 67 40.34 3.63 -12.99
N ASP A 68 41.07 3.86 -11.91
CA ASP A 68 40.51 4.55 -10.75
C ASP A 68 40.42 6.08 -10.98
N ASP A 69 39.91 6.81 -9.99
CA ASP A 69 39.76 8.28 -10.05
C ASP A 69 41.10 9.02 -10.18
N ALA A 70 42.22 8.36 -9.84
CA ALA A 70 43.58 8.90 -9.99
C ALA A 70 44.22 8.54 -11.35
N GLY A 71 43.55 7.75 -12.18
CA GLY A 71 44.07 7.27 -13.46
C GLY A 71 45.00 6.06 -13.36
N ASP A 72 45.01 5.31 -12.24
CA ASP A 72 45.72 4.04 -12.10
C ASP A 72 44.87 2.87 -12.64
N GLN A 73 45.38 2.25 -13.71
CA GLN A 73 44.75 1.11 -14.35
C GLN A 73 44.75 -0.15 -13.46
N ALA A 74 45.85 -0.39 -12.75
CA ALA A 74 46.00 -1.57 -11.91
C ALA A 74 45.06 -1.48 -10.69
N ALA A 75 44.88 -0.28 -10.14
CA ALA A 75 43.87 -0.03 -9.10
C ALA A 75 42.46 -0.26 -9.63
N GLY A 76 42.11 0.34 -10.77
CA GLY A 76 40.78 0.15 -11.37
C GLY A 76 40.44 -1.33 -11.65
N ILE A 77 41.39 -2.12 -12.17
CA ILE A 77 41.19 -3.57 -12.39
C ILE A 77 40.96 -4.31 -11.07
N ARG A 78 41.69 -3.97 -10.00
CA ARG A 78 41.45 -4.57 -8.67
C ARG A 78 40.05 -4.25 -8.16
N ASP A 79 39.64 -2.99 -8.29
CA ASP A 79 38.34 -2.53 -7.79
C ASP A 79 37.19 -3.16 -8.56
N ALA A 80 37.32 -3.31 -9.88
CA ALA A 80 36.29 -3.97 -10.67
C ALA A 80 36.16 -5.47 -10.34
N HIS A 81 37.27 -6.19 -10.10
CA HIS A 81 37.20 -7.56 -9.60
C HIS A 81 36.57 -7.64 -8.21
N LEU A 82 36.84 -6.68 -7.32
CA LEU A 82 36.21 -6.61 -6.01
C LEU A 82 34.70 -6.39 -6.13
N ALA A 83 34.26 -5.48 -7.02
CA ALA A 83 32.85 -5.25 -7.31
C ALA A 83 32.16 -6.51 -7.85
N ALA A 84 32.77 -7.18 -8.84
CA ALA A 84 32.26 -8.45 -9.40
C ALA A 84 32.08 -9.50 -8.30
N LYS A 85 33.06 -9.64 -7.40
CA LYS A 85 32.97 -10.59 -6.28
C LYS A 85 31.79 -10.28 -5.34
N GLN A 86 31.57 -9.02 -5.00
CA GLN A 86 30.43 -8.65 -4.15
C GLN A 86 29.09 -8.89 -4.83
N LEU A 87 28.99 -8.64 -6.14
CA LEU A 87 27.80 -8.94 -6.92
C LEU A 87 27.53 -10.45 -6.94
N PHE A 88 28.54 -11.30 -7.11
CA PHE A 88 28.37 -12.76 -7.00
C PHE A 88 27.91 -13.19 -5.60
N HIS A 89 28.47 -12.60 -4.54
CA HIS A 89 27.98 -12.87 -3.19
C HIS A 89 26.51 -12.46 -3.00
N ALA A 90 26.09 -11.33 -3.58
CA ALA A 90 24.70 -10.88 -3.54
C ALA A 90 23.78 -11.85 -4.30
N ALA A 91 24.19 -12.34 -5.48
CA ALA A 91 23.47 -13.37 -6.22
C ALA A 91 23.31 -14.66 -5.39
N THR A 92 24.37 -15.14 -4.75
CA THR A 92 24.29 -16.30 -3.84
C THR A 92 23.39 -16.04 -2.63
N ALA A 93 23.34 -14.81 -2.12
CA ALA A 93 22.41 -14.47 -1.04
C ALA A 93 20.94 -14.52 -1.52
N LEU A 94 20.67 -14.21 -2.79
CA LEU A 94 19.34 -14.33 -3.38
C LEU A 94 18.90 -15.78 -3.55
N ASP A 95 19.79 -16.76 -3.72
CA ASP A 95 19.43 -18.19 -3.71
C ASP A 95 18.69 -18.55 -2.40
N ALA A 96 19.21 -18.10 -1.25
CA ALA A 96 18.59 -18.34 0.05
C ALA A 96 17.26 -17.58 0.24
N VAL A 97 17.08 -16.46 -0.45
CA VAL A 97 15.79 -15.73 -0.48
C VAL A 97 14.79 -16.49 -1.34
N GLU A 98 15.22 -16.99 -2.51
CA GLU A 98 14.40 -17.80 -3.40
C GLU A 98 13.87 -19.04 -2.68
N GLU A 99 14.73 -19.81 -1.99
CA GLU A 99 14.32 -21.00 -1.24
C GLU A 99 13.25 -20.68 -0.17
N ARG A 100 13.38 -19.53 0.50
CA ARG A 100 12.42 -19.08 1.52
C ARG A 100 11.10 -18.64 0.91
N LEU A 101 11.13 -17.91 -0.20
CA LEU A 101 9.93 -17.50 -0.93
C LEU A 101 9.22 -18.71 -1.53
N ASP A 102 9.94 -19.70 -2.05
CA ASP A 102 9.36 -20.94 -2.54
C ASP A 102 8.66 -21.72 -1.42
N THR A 103 9.33 -21.87 -0.26
CA THR A 103 8.73 -22.49 0.94
C THR A 103 7.50 -21.72 1.42
N ALA A 104 7.55 -20.39 1.41
CA ALA A 104 6.42 -19.54 1.76
C ALA A 104 5.26 -19.71 0.78
N SER A 105 5.54 -19.75 -0.53
CA SER A 105 4.54 -19.99 -1.58
C SER A 105 3.84 -21.34 -1.39
N GLN A 106 4.62 -22.41 -1.18
CA GLN A 106 4.08 -23.75 -0.91
C GLN A 106 3.21 -23.80 0.35
N THR A 107 3.53 -23.00 1.37
CA THR A 107 2.77 -22.94 2.62
C THR A 107 1.51 -22.10 2.46
N ALA A 108 1.62 -20.94 1.79
CA ALA A 108 0.49 -20.07 1.47
C ALA A 108 -0.55 -20.79 0.60
N GLY A 109 -0.10 -21.61 -0.37
CA GLY A 109 -0.99 -22.41 -1.21
C GLY A 109 -1.78 -23.50 -0.46
N ARG A 110 -1.47 -23.77 0.82
CA ARG A 110 -2.26 -24.66 1.69
C ARG A 110 -3.30 -23.92 2.52
N ILE A 111 -3.29 -22.58 2.52
CA ILE A 111 -4.24 -21.76 3.25
C ILE A 111 -5.55 -21.72 2.45
N ALA A 112 -6.63 -22.20 3.05
CA ALA A 112 -7.98 -21.99 2.54
C ALA A 112 -8.54 -20.71 3.16
N TRP A 113 -8.55 -19.63 2.39
CA TRP A 113 -9.26 -18.42 2.78
C TRP A 113 -10.76 -18.68 2.62
N HIS A 114 -11.49 -18.54 3.72
CA HIS A 114 -12.94 -18.51 3.70
C HIS A 114 -13.38 -17.05 3.55
N PRO A 115 -14.55 -16.79 2.93
CA PRO A 115 -15.19 -15.49 3.03
C PRO A 115 -15.22 -15.05 4.49
N ALA A 116 -15.12 -13.74 4.72
CA ALA A 116 -15.29 -13.20 6.07
C ALA A 116 -16.57 -13.81 6.66
N PRO A 117 -16.54 -14.28 7.93
CA PRO A 117 -17.67 -14.98 8.52
C PRO A 117 -18.95 -14.18 8.28
N GLU A 118 -19.91 -14.82 7.62
CA GLU A 118 -21.27 -14.29 7.60
C GLU A 118 -21.65 -14.07 9.07
N PRO A 119 -21.97 -12.83 9.45
CA PRO A 119 -22.22 -12.54 10.84
C PRO A 119 -23.42 -13.40 11.29
N PRO A 120 -23.47 -13.83 12.56
CA PRO A 120 -24.46 -14.79 13.03
C PRO A 120 -25.87 -14.40 12.58
N ILE A 121 -26.73 -15.39 12.30
CA ILE A 121 -28.10 -15.19 11.77
C ILE A 121 -28.92 -14.22 12.65
N ASP A 122 -28.60 -14.12 13.93
CA ASP A 122 -29.17 -13.13 14.87
C ASP A 122 -28.71 -11.70 14.56
N ALA A 123 -27.44 -11.54 14.16
CA ALA A 123 -26.85 -10.35 13.57
C ALA A 123 -27.32 -10.10 12.13
N GLU A 124 -27.87 -11.10 11.43
CA GLU A 124 -28.42 -10.99 10.08
C GLU A 124 -29.89 -10.56 10.11
N LEU A 125 -30.70 -11.11 11.01
CA LEU A 125 -32.03 -10.59 11.37
C LEU A 125 -31.96 -9.19 11.99
N THR A 126 -30.85 -8.82 12.63
CA THR A 126 -30.60 -7.42 13.00
C THR A 126 -29.87 -6.63 11.93
N ARG A 127 -29.28 -7.21 10.87
CA ARG A 127 -28.60 -6.47 9.77
C ARG A 127 -29.51 -6.22 8.57
N GLU A 128 -30.45 -7.11 8.28
CA GLU A 128 -31.56 -6.85 7.34
C GLU A 128 -32.43 -5.67 7.81
N GLU A 129 -32.32 -5.28 9.09
CA GLU A 129 -32.97 -4.09 9.65
C GLU A 129 -32.00 -3.04 10.24
N ALA A 130 -30.69 -3.31 10.35
CA ALA A 130 -29.76 -2.33 10.91
C ALA A 130 -29.33 -1.31 9.85
N PRO A 131 -29.49 -0.01 10.12
CA PRO A 131 -29.10 1.03 9.18
C PRO A 131 -27.60 0.94 8.89
N VAL A 132 -27.24 0.91 7.60
CA VAL A 132 -25.85 1.07 7.16
C VAL A 132 -25.41 2.44 7.62
N SER A 133 -24.42 2.47 8.51
CA SER A 133 -23.94 3.68 9.14
C SER A 133 -22.82 4.28 8.29
N ARG A 134 -23.06 5.44 7.68
CA ARG A 134 -22.08 6.17 6.88
C ARG A 134 -21.77 7.53 7.51
N TRP A 135 -20.62 8.09 7.19
CA TRP A 135 -20.19 9.40 7.66
C TRP A 135 -20.37 10.44 6.56
N VAL A 136 -21.21 11.44 6.84
CA VAL A 136 -21.45 12.59 5.98
C VAL A 136 -20.47 13.69 6.37
N ASN A 137 -19.72 14.23 5.41
CA ASN A 137 -18.94 15.44 5.67
C ASN A 137 -19.89 16.63 5.87
N VAL A 138 -19.80 17.26 7.04
CA VAL A 138 -20.54 18.49 7.36
C VAL A 138 -19.76 19.70 6.87
N VAL A 139 -18.47 19.73 7.19
CA VAL A 139 -17.57 20.79 6.78
C VAL A 139 -16.14 20.26 6.72
N PHE A 140 -15.35 20.81 5.80
CA PHE A 140 -13.91 20.66 5.77
C PHE A 140 -13.28 22.02 5.55
N LEU A 141 -12.42 22.44 6.48
CA LEU A 141 -11.75 23.72 6.49
C LEU A 141 -10.24 23.49 6.33
N GLN A 142 -9.59 24.36 5.56
CA GLN A 142 -8.14 24.35 5.38
C GLN A 142 -7.57 25.77 5.38
N GLY A 143 -6.32 25.92 5.84
CA GLY A 143 -5.61 27.19 5.85
C GLY A 143 -6.30 28.18 6.79
N GLN A 144 -6.50 29.42 6.33
CA GLN A 144 -7.00 30.50 7.20
C GLN A 144 -8.36 30.20 7.84
N GLU A 145 -9.23 29.46 7.14
CA GLU A 145 -10.53 29.05 7.68
C GLU A 145 -10.38 27.99 8.79
N ALA A 146 -9.38 27.10 8.68
CA ALA A 146 -9.07 26.12 9.72
C ALA A 146 -8.35 26.75 10.92
N ASP A 147 -7.53 27.77 10.70
CA ASP A 147 -6.72 28.41 11.76
C ASP A 147 -7.58 28.93 12.93
N ALA A 148 -8.75 29.50 12.61
CA ALA A 148 -9.69 29.97 13.63
C ALA A 148 -10.24 28.83 14.51
N VAL A 149 -10.54 27.68 13.89
CA VAL A 149 -11.05 26.50 14.59
C VAL A 149 -9.93 25.77 15.33
N LEU A 150 -8.73 25.69 14.76
CA LEU A 150 -7.56 25.13 15.44
C LEU A 150 -7.19 25.94 16.70
N TRP A 151 -7.30 27.26 16.64
CA TRP A 151 -7.14 28.11 17.82
C TRP A 151 -8.24 27.88 18.86
N LEU A 152 -9.49 27.67 18.43
CA LEU A 152 -10.58 27.27 19.31
C LEU A 152 -10.30 25.92 20.00
N ILE A 153 -9.77 24.95 19.27
CA ILE A 153 -9.39 23.63 19.81
C ILE A 153 -8.28 23.78 20.86
N ASP A 154 -7.27 24.61 20.60
CA ASP A 154 -6.17 24.84 21.55
C ASP A 154 -6.66 25.54 22.84
N ARG A 155 -7.60 26.49 22.71
CA ARG A 155 -8.12 27.28 23.83
C ARG A 155 -9.15 26.53 24.68
N ASP A 156 -10.17 25.96 24.04
CA ASP A 156 -11.38 25.46 24.69
C ASP A 156 -11.58 23.95 24.51
N GLY A 157 -10.69 23.30 23.77
CA GLY A 157 -10.74 21.86 23.51
C GLY A 157 -11.54 21.48 22.26
N PRO A 158 -11.42 20.21 21.83
CA PRO A 158 -12.04 19.73 20.60
C PRO A 158 -13.58 19.64 20.66
N ASP A 159 -14.16 19.45 21.84
CA ASP A 159 -15.63 19.40 22.00
C ASP A 159 -16.28 20.76 21.68
N ALA A 160 -15.63 21.87 22.07
CA ALA A 160 -16.09 23.22 21.72
C ALA A 160 -16.01 23.48 20.21
N ALA A 161 -15.00 22.91 19.54
CA ALA A 161 -14.91 22.98 18.08
C ALA A 161 -15.99 22.14 17.39
N ILE A 162 -16.33 20.97 17.93
CA ILE A 162 -17.47 20.17 17.44
C ILE A 162 -18.77 20.95 17.58
N GLU A 163 -19.04 21.56 18.74
CA GLU A 163 -20.25 22.38 18.95
C GLU A 163 -20.31 23.57 17.98
N HIS A 164 -19.18 24.26 17.78
CA HIS A 164 -19.10 25.36 16.82
C HIS A 164 -19.38 24.91 15.38
N LEU A 165 -18.75 23.81 14.95
CA LEU A 165 -18.87 23.31 13.59
C LEU A 165 -20.21 22.63 13.30
N ALA A 166 -20.86 22.04 14.32
CA ALA A 166 -22.22 21.49 14.21
C ALA A 166 -23.25 22.56 13.84
N GLY A 167 -22.99 23.85 14.12
CA GLY A 167 -23.81 24.96 13.66
C GLY A 167 -23.87 25.13 12.14
N PHE A 168 -22.98 24.48 11.38
CA PHE A 168 -23.01 24.44 9.91
C PHE A 168 -23.73 23.21 9.35
N ASP A 169 -24.25 22.35 10.23
CA ASP A 169 -25.04 21.20 9.82
C ASP A 169 -26.53 21.56 9.72
N TYR A 170 -27.05 21.59 8.50
CA TYR A 170 -28.46 21.90 8.19
C TYR A 170 -29.30 20.64 7.96
N GLY A 171 -28.88 19.50 8.51
CA GLY A 171 -29.68 18.27 8.43
C GLY A 171 -29.64 17.66 7.04
N GLU A 172 -30.83 17.43 6.46
CA GLU A 172 -31.02 16.82 5.14
C GLU A 172 -30.39 17.63 3.99
N GLU A 173 -30.32 18.97 4.11
CA GLU A 173 -29.66 19.79 3.08
C GLU A 173 -28.15 19.49 3.02
N THR A 174 -27.51 19.39 4.17
CA THR A 174 -26.09 19.02 4.29
C THR A 174 -25.86 17.58 3.83
N THR A 175 -26.76 16.65 4.21
CA THR A 175 -26.70 15.25 3.73
C THR A 175 -26.82 15.15 2.21
N GLY A 176 -27.83 15.80 1.62
CA GLY A 176 -28.06 15.80 0.19
C GLY A 176 -26.90 16.42 -0.59
N ALA A 177 -26.34 17.52 -0.10
CA ALA A 177 -25.16 18.15 -0.68
C ALA A 177 -23.94 17.22 -0.62
N ALA A 178 -23.69 16.57 0.52
CA ALA A 178 -22.57 15.63 0.66
C ALA A 178 -22.72 14.43 -0.29
N MET A 179 -23.93 13.86 -0.39
CA MET A 179 -24.21 12.76 -1.32
C MET A 179 -24.00 13.17 -2.79
N ALA A 180 -24.51 14.33 -3.20
CA ALA A 180 -24.35 14.85 -4.56
C ALA A 180 -22.87 15.08 -4.95
N ASN A 181 -22.04 15.43 -3.96
CA ASN A 181 -20.61 15.69 -4.17
C ASN A 181 -19.71 14.48 -3.82
N GLY A 182 -20.28 13.35 -3.41
CA GLY A 182 -19.52 12.15 -3.04
C GLY A 182 -18.74 12.25 -1.73
N TYR A 183 -19.12 13.15 -0.82
CA TYR A 183 -18.51 13.34 0.50
C TYR A 183 -19.18 12.49 1.58
N VAL A 184 -19.41 11.22 1.25
CA VAL A 184 -19.97 10.20 2.14
C VAL A 184 -18.96 9.07 2.22
N TYR A 185 -18.65 8.63 3.45
CA TYR A 185 -17.57 7.70 3.72
C TYR A 185 -18.02 6.57 4.63
N ASP A 186 -17.40 5.39 4.51
CA ASP A 186 -17.61 4.30 5.46
C ASP A 186 -16.91 4.57 6.81
N ALA A 187 -15.84 5.37 6.80
CA ALA A 187 -15.18 5.92 7.99
C ALA A 187 -14.61 7.32 7.71
N PRO A 188 -14.52 8.23 8.71
CA PRO A 188 -13.97 9.56 8.50
C PRO A 188 -12.53 9.52 7.97
N PRO A 189 -12.23 10.17 6.83
CA PRO A 189 -10.87 10.26 6.29
C PRO A 189 -9.90 10.81 7.33
N THR A 190 -8.85 10.06 7.63
CA THR A 190 -7.87 10.39 8.67
C THR A 190 -6.45 10.12 8.18
N GLY A 191 -5.59 11.13 8.23
CA GLY A 191 -4.15 10.99 7.97
C GLY A 191 -3.37 10.46 9.18
N ALA A 192 -2.15 9.97 8.96
CA ALA A 192 -1.32 9.35 10.01
C ALA A 192 -0.93 10.28 11.19
N LEU A 193 -1.04 11.59 11.00
CA LEU A 193 -0.75 12.62 12.02
C LEU A 193 -2.00 13.37 12.47
N ASP A 194 -3.17 12.99 11.97
CA ASP A 194 -4.41 13.65 12.29
C ASP A 194 -4.88 13.19 13.68
N LYS A 195 -5.38 14.15 14.45
CA LYS A 195 -6.02 13.91 15.73
C LYS A 195 -7.52 13.78 15.52
N GLN A 196 -8.16 12.99 16.38
CA GLN A 196 -9.61 12.80 16.36
C GLN A 196 -10.23 13.17 17.70
N ALA A 197 -11.48 13.62 17.63
CA ALA A 197 -12.37 13.76 18.78
C ALA A 197 -13.80 13.44 18.36
N THR A 198 -14.60 12.88 19.26
CA THR A 198 -15.98 12.49 18.98
C THR A 198 -16.86 13.03 20.08
N SER A 199 -17.96 13.68 19.70
CA SER A 199 -18.98 14.17 20.62
C SER A 199 -20.36 14.05 19.97
N GLY A 200 -21.27 13.34 20.64
CA GLY A 200 -22.59 13.02 20.09
C GLY A 200 -22.50 12.21 18.80
N GLU A 201 -23.20 12.68 17.76
CA GLU A 201 -23.21 12.10 16.42
C GLU A 201 -22.06 12.57 15.51
N TYR A 202 -21.15 13.40 16.04
CA TYR A 202 -20.10 14.03 15.27
C TYR A 202 -18.71 13.50 15.60
N THR A 203 -17.90 13.32 14.56
CA THR A 203 -16.46 13.07 14.67
C THR A 203 -15.70 14.19 13.98
N LEU A 204 -14.77 14.79 14.73
CA LEU A 204 -13.83 15.79 14.28
C LEU A 204 -12.50 15.12 13.92
N THR A 205 -11.97 15.39 12.74
CA THR A 205 -10.57 15.09 12.38
C THR A 205 -9.83 16.41 12.21
N TYR A 206 -8.64 16.56 12.80
CA TYR A 206 -7.90 17.81 12.72
C TYR A 206 -6.39 17.61 12.78
N ASN A 207 -5.67 18.48 12.10
CA ASN A 207 -4.22 18.49 12.10
C ASN A 207 -3.70 19.92 12.23
N PRO A 208 -3.17 20.30 13.40
CA PRO A 208 -2.61 21.63 13.61
C PRO A 208 -1.38 21.92 12.73
N ASP A 209 -0.59 20.90 12.41
CA ASP A 209 0.65 21.05 11.64
C ASP A 209 0.39 21.23 10.14
N LEU A 210 -0.68 20.61 9.63
CA LEU A 210 -1.12 20.71 8.23
C LEU A 210 -2.22 21.75 8.00
N GLY A 211 -2.79 22.30 9.08
CA GLY A 211 -3.76 23.39 9.03
C GLY A 211 -5.11 22.97 8.46
N HIS A 212 -5.64 21.82 8.86
CA HIS A 212 -6.98 21.35 8.42
C HIS A 212 -7.85 20.85 9.58
N VAL A 213 -9.16 20.99 9.40
CA VAL A 213 -10.21 20.51 10.31
C VAL A 213 -11.38 19.99 9.48
N GLY A 214 -11.83 18.77 9.73
CA GLY A 214 -13.03 18.18 9.15
C GLY A 214 -14.02 17.75 10.23
N LEU A 215 -15.30 18.10 10.05
CA LEU A 215 -16.40 17.58 10.86
C LEU A 215 -17.25 16.62 10.04
N TYR A 216 -17.54 15.46 10.63
CA TYR A 216 -18.35 14.41 10.02
C TYR A 216 -19.51 14.05 10.93
N ARG A 217 -20.71 13.93 10.37
CA ARG A 217 -21.90 13.43 11.08
C ARG A 217 -22.18 11.99 10.72
N HIS A 218 -22.54 11.21 11.72
CA HIS A 218 -23.04 9.86 11.54
C HIS A 218 -24.44 9.87 10.90
N HIS A 219 -24.55 9.38 9.66
CA HIS A 219 -25.80 9.26 8.93
C HIS A 219 -26.21 7.79 8.80
N GLN A 220 -27.42 7.49 9.27
CA GLN A 220 -28.03 6.18 9.16
C GLN A 220 -28.77 6.09 7.82
N VAL A 221 -28.29 5.23 6.93
CA VAL A 221 -28.99 4.93 5.67
C VAL A 221 -29.99 3.80 5.95
N ALA A 222 -31.25 4.00 5.57
CA ALA A 222 -32.26 2.96 5.63
C ALA A 222 -31.84 1.78 4.74
N PHE A 223 -32.09 0.55 5.22
CA PHE A 223 -31.65 -0.67 4.55
C PHE A 223 -32.10 -0.76 3.07
N GLU A 224 -33.29 -0.23 2.77
CA GLU A 224 -33.90 -0.21 1.43
C GLU A 224 -33.11 0.61 0.38
N ASP A 225 -32.31 1.59 0.81
CA ASP A 225 -31.52 2.47 -0.07
C ASP A 225 -30.06 2.02 -0.21
N SER A 226 -29.72 0.84 0.31
CA SER A 226 -28.36 0.27 0.21
C SER A 226 -28.17 -0.51 -1.10
N LEU A 227 -27.05 -0.27 -1.81
CA LEU A 227 -26.70 -0.97 -3.06
C LEU A 227 -26.51 -2.49 -2.88
N ASP A 228 -26.30 -2.93 -1.65
CA ASP A 228 -26.19 -4.35 -1.28
C ASP A 228 -27.55 -5.07 -1.41
N ALA A 229 -28.68 -4.35 -1.25
CA ALA A 229 -30.02 -4.90 -1.40
C ALA A 229 -30.34 -5.30 -2.86
N GLU A 230 -29.86 -4.55 -3.85
CA GLU A 230 -30.15 -4.79 -5.27
C GLU A 230 -29.36 -5.98 -5.87
N THR A 231 -28.25 -6.35 -5.23
CA THR A 231 -27.43 -7.51 -5.60
C THR A 231 -28.04 -8.81 -5.07
N ALA A 232 -28.69 -8.77 -3.90
CA ALA A 232 -29.39 -9.91 -3.31
C ALA A 232 -30.58 -10.37 -4.17
N THR A 233 -31.33 -9.45 -4.78
CA THR A 233 -32.53 -9.77 -5.57
C THR A 233 -32.22 -10.46 -6.90
N ARG A 234 -31.00 -10.34 -7.44
CA ARG A 234 -30.61 -10.93 -8.73
C ARG A 234 -30.10 -12.37 -8.66
N SER A 235 -29.80 -12.87 -7.47
CA SER A 235 -29.20 -14.21 -7.29
C SER A 235 -30.21 -15.34 -7.07
N ALA A 236 -31.52 -15.05 -7.10
CA ALA A 236 -32.57 -16.06 -6.98
C ALA A 236 -33.24 -16.40 -8.33
N GLY A 237 -32.70 -17.39 -9.04
CA GLY A 237 -33.34 -18.01 -10.22
C GLY A 237 -32.80 -19.44 -10.50
N PRO A 238 -33.62 -20.39 -11.02
CA PRO A 238 -33.62 -21.76 -10.52
C PRO A 238 -32.92 -22.84 -11.38
N ASP A 239 -32.46 -23.88 -10.66
CA ASP A 239 -32.23 -25.31 -10.97
C ASP A 239 -32.20 -25.79 -12.43
N ALA A 240 -31.09 -26.44 -12.82
CA ALA A 240 -31.03 -27.34 -13.98
C ALA A 240 -30.02 -28.49 -13.76
N THR A 241 -30.56 -29.66 -13.49
CA THR A 241 -29.89 -30.96 -13.39
C THR A 241 -29.19 -31.46 -14.66
N ARG A 242 -28.15 -32.29 -14.43
CA ARG A 242 -27.68 -33.49 -15.18
C ARG A 242 -26.70 -33.36 -16.37
N SER A 243 -25.63 -34.17 -16.23
CA SER A 243 -25.11 -35.17 -17.18
C SER A 243 -23.75 -34.88 -17.85
N ALA A 244 -22.74 -35.70 -17.53
CA ALA A 244 -21.76 -36.17 -18.52
C ALA A 244 -21.08 -37.47 -18.06
N GLY A 245 -21.22 -38.53 -18.87
CA GLY A 245 -20.52 -39.81 -18.74
C GLY A 245 -19.06 -39.74 -19.19
N GLY A 246 -18.29 -40.75 -18.79
CA GLY A 246 -16.84 -40.81 -18.99
C GLY A 246 -16.38 -41.32 -20.36
N ALA A 247 -15.07 -41.22 -20.57
CA ALA A 247 -14.21 -42.20 -21.25
C ALA A 247 -12.74 -41.76 -21.12
N ALA A 248 -11.89 -42.64 -20.59
CA ALA A 248 -10.44 -42.69 -20.88
C ALA A 248 -10.23 -43.49 -22.21
N PRO A 249 -9.01 -43.76 -22.73
CA PRO A 249 -7.65 -43.50 -22.20
C PRO A 249 -6.59 -43.10 -23.28
N ALA A 250 -5.33 -42.87 -22.88
CA ALA A 250 -4.15 -43.62 -23.38
C ALA A 250 -2.81 -43.06 -22.86
N ALA A 251 -1.89 -44.00 -22.61
CA ALA A 251 -0.59 -43.89 -21.95
C ALA A 251 0.56 -43.41 -22.85
N SER A 252 1.65 -42.92 -22.24
CA SER A 252 3.07 -43.25 -22.54
C SER A 252 4.00 -42.45 -21.58
N VAL A 253 4.55 -43.07 -20.52
CA VAL A 253 5.85 -43.78 -20.36
C VAL A 253 7.11 -42.90 -20.16
N MET A 254 7.76 -43.14 -19.01
CA MET A 254 9.21 -43.13 -18.68
C MET A 254 9.91 -41.76 -18.51
N GLY A 255 10.77 -41.54 -17.50
CA GLY A 255 11.37 -42.43 -16.51
C GLY A 255 12.11 -41.65 -15.41
N ALA A 256 12.37 -42.36 -14.31
CA ALA A 256 12.98 -41.87 -13.08
C ALA A 256 14.52 -41.97 -13.11
N GLY A 257 15.18 -41.15 -12.29
CA GLY A 257 16.59 -41.29 -11.90
C GLY A 257 16.85 -40.57 -10.59
N ALA A 258 17.37 -41.29 -9.60
CA ALA A 258 17.44 -40.93 -8.19
C ALA A 258 18.87 -40.59 -7.69
N GLY A 259 18.95 -40.03 -6.48
CA GLY A 259 20.14 -40.03 -5.59
C GLY A 259 20.94 -38.72 -5.62
N ALA A 260 21.62 -38.26 -4.56
CA ALA A 260 21.84 -38.79 -3.22
C ALA A 260 22.35 -37.64 -2.31
N ALA A 261 22.10 -37.77 -1.02
CA ALA A 261 22.60 -36.87 0.03
C ALA A 261 24.12 -37.00 0.24
N VAL A 262 24.78 -35.88 0.60
CA VAL A 262 26.01 -35.88 1.41
C VAL A 262 25.99 -34.68 2.36
N ALA A 263 26.07 -34.96 3.66
CA ALA A 263 26.29 -34.02 4.74
C ALA A 263 27.79 -33.73 4.94
N LYS A 264 28.18 -32.49 5.31
CA LYS A 264 29.25 -32.29 6.31
C LYS A 264 29.33 -30.87 6.91
N ALA A 265 29.09 -30.85 8.23
CA ALA A 265 29.82 -30.19 9.32
C ALA A 265 30.40 -28.76 9.19
N LEU A 266 29.76 -27.88 9.96
CA LEU A 266 30.28 -26.84 10.87
C LEU A 266 31.79 -26.88 11.21
N THR A 267 32.41 -25.69 11.21
CA THR A 267 33.34 -25.25 12.27
C THR A 267 33.15 -23.77 12.57
N ALA A 268 33.17 -23.45 13.87
CA ALA A 268 32.93 -22.13 14.45
C ALA A 268 34.23 -21.45 14.89
N ARG A 269 34.27 -20.11 14.79
CA ARG A 269 35.01 -19.12 15.61
C ARG A 269 34.82 -17.76 14.91
N GLY A 270 34.32 -16.67 15.48
CA GLY A 270 34.27 -16.21 16.86
C GLY A 270 35.32 -15.11 17.07
N ALA A 271 34.94 -13.83 16.95
CA ALA A 271 35.61 -12.70 17.59
C ALA A 271 34.80 -11.39 17.49
N ARG A 272 34.61 -10.75 18.65
CA ARG A 272 34.05 -9.41 18.89
C ARG A 272 35.10 -8.30 18.69
N ALA A 273 34.66 -7.07 18.41
CA ALA A 273 35.10 -5.78 19.02
C ALA A 273 34.47 -4.61 18.23
N ALA A 274 33.58 -3.80 18.81
CA ALA A 274 33.84 -2.55 19.57
C ALA A 274 33.90 -1.28 18.67
N GLY A 275 33.03 -0.30 18.94
CA GLY A 275 33.00 1.03 18.31
C GLY A 275 34.16 1.95 18.76
N PRO A 276 34.19 3.25 18.36
CA PRO A 276 33.24 4.22 18.94
C PRO A 276 32.80 5.41 18.04
N ASP A 277 31.84 6.17 18.59
CA ASP A 277 31.31 7.53 18.35
C ASP A 277 31.97 8.50 17.34
N ARG A 278 31.14 9.23 16.58
CA ARG A 278 30.75 10.65 16.81
C ARG A 278 30.07 11.28 15.58
N ASP A 279 28.92 11.92 15.84
CA ASP A 279 28.30 12.98 15.03
C ASP A 279 28.83 14.35 15.55
N PRO A 280 28.96 15.42 14.73
CA PRO A 280 27.83 16.34 14.55
C PRO A 280 27.77 17.12 13.21
N GLY A 281 26.57 17.54 12.79
CA GLY A 281 26.39 18.90 12.22
C GLY A 281 25.58 19.05 10.92
N SER A 282 24.27 19.22 11.08
CA SER A 282 23.38 20.21 10.42
C SER A 282 23.92 21.05 9.24
N THR A 283 23.23 21.01 8.09
CA THR A 283 22.59 22.18 7.43
C THR A 283 21.96 21.77 6.08
N VAL A 284 20.63 21.58 6.03
CA VAL A 284 19.89 21.43 4.76
C VAL A 284 19.17 22.74 4.44
N LYS A 285 19.61 23.40 3.36
CA LYS A 285 18.92 24.52 2.72
C LYS A 285 17.68 24.00 1.98
N ARG A 286 16.49 24.53 2.29
CA ARG A 286 15.25 24.32 1.51
C ARG A 286 15.17 25.34 0.37
N GLY A 287 15.20 24.84 -0.87
CA GLY A 287 14.71 25.51 -2.08
C GLY A 287 13.25 25.11 -2.39
N PRO A 288 12.59 25.77 -3.36
CA PRO A 288 11.16 26.10 -3.29
C PRO A 288 10.24 24.93 -3.65
N LYS A 289 9.08 24.90 -2.96
CA LYS A 289 7.94 24.05 -3.29
C LYS A 289 7.25 24.61 -4.53
N THR A 290 7.12 23.79 -5.57
CA THR A 290 6.14 24.00 -6.64
C THR A 290 4.98 23.04 -6.45
N GLU A 291 3.81 23.63 -6.56
CA GLU A 291 2.48 23.14 -6.24
C GLU A 291 1.94 22.14 -7.28
N ALA A 292 1.32 21.08 -6.77
CA ALA A 292 0.10 20.46 -7.30
C ALA A 292 -0.32 19.38 -6.28
N SER A 293 -0.96 19.82 -5.19
CA SER A 293 -1.51 18.90 -4.20
C SER A 293 -2.86 18.41 -4.71
N TRP A 294 -3.04 17.09 -4.73
CA TRP A 294 -4.29 16.38 -4.98
C TRP A 294 -5.50 16.91 -4.18
N PHE A 295 -5.26 17.68 -3.10
CA PHE A 295 -6.25 18.34 -2.24
C PHE A 295 -6.87 19.64 -2.79
N ALA A 296 -6.49 20.10 -4.00
CA ALA A 296 -7.12 21.29 -4.58
C ALA A 296 -8.49 20.94 -5.19
N HIS A 297 -9.58 21.13 -4.44
CA HIS A 297 -10.94 20.89 -4.92
C HIS A 297 -11.79 22.17 -5.04
N PRO A 298 -12.47 22.39 -6.18
CA PRO A 298 -13.18 23.64 -6.54
C PRO A 298 -14.55 23.85 -5.86
N GLY A 299 -14.95 22.99 -4.91
CA GLY A 299 -16.32 22.96 -4.37
C GLY A 299 -16.72 24.20 -3.56
N VAL A 300 -15.76 24.88 -2.94
CA VAL A 300 -16.03 26.07 -2.10
C VAL A 300 -16.25 27.32 -2.96
N GLU A 301 -15.55 27.45 -4.08
CA GLU A 301 -15.64 28.59 -5.00
C GLU A 301 -16.95 28.61 -5.81
N ALA A 302 -17.49 27.44 -6.16
CA ALA A 302 -18.74 27.35 -6.91
C ALA A 302 -19.94 27.78 -6.05
N VAL A 303 -19.96 27.39 -4.77
CA VAL A 303 -21.02 27.76 -3.81
C VAL A 303 -20.89 29.24 -3.39
N LYS A 304 -19.65 29.76 -3.24
CA LYS A 304 -19.40 31.18 -2.94
C LYS A 304 -19.76 32.11 -4.11
N ARG A 305 -19.50 31.74 -5.37
CA ARG A 305 -19.90 32.52 -6.57
C ARG A 305 -21.40 32.55 -6.79
N ASP A 306 -22.11 31.45 -6.53
CA ASP A 306 -23.55 31.36 -6.79
C ASP A 306 -24.40 32.17 -5.78
N ARG A 307 -23.81 32.55 -4.63
CA ARG A 307 -24.51 33.29 -3.56
C ARG A 307 -23.86 34.60 -3.11
N GLY A 308 -22.91 35.13 -3.89
CA GLY A 308 -22.42 36.50 -3.75
C GLY A 308 -21.63 36.81 -2.46
N LEU A 309 -20.96 35.81 -1.90
CA LEU A 309 -20.08 35.99 -0.74
C LEU A 309 -18.63 35.78 -1.17
N GLY A 310 -18.06 36.84 -1.73
CA GLY A 310 -16.65 36.94 -2.03
C GLY A 310 -16.13 38.34 -1.69
N LEU A 311 -15.16 38.40 -0.80
CA LEU A 311 -14.03 39.32 -0.85
C LEU A 311 -12.76 38.51 -0.63
#